data_AF-A0A8S2FWY8-F1
#
_entry.id   AF-A0A8S2FWY8-F1
#
_cell.length_a   1.000
_cell.length_b   1.000
_cell.length_c   1.000
_cell.angle_alpha   90.00
_cell.angle_beta   90.00
_cell.angle_gamma   90.00
#
_symmetry.space_group_name_H-M   'P 1'
#
loop_
_entity.id
_entity.type
_entity.pdbx_description
1 polymer ?
#
loop_
_entity_poly.entity_id
_entity_poly.type
_entity_poly.pdbx_seq_one_letter_code
_entity_poly.pdbx_strand_id
1 'polypeptide(L)'
;MTMDSCVVQRLRQHGIDIVFPSSATRRQQLHDIIISELSHNIFTEKSKLFYVETILLMKNEQHCDGIVLGCTEIPSLIKQSDVPQIPVLDTTTIHVQFAAEYQVGRVQVESILPPKGDK
;
A
#
# COMPACT_ATOMS: atom_id res chain seq x y z
N MET A 1 -6.33 10.86 7.19
CA MET A 1 -5.66 10.40 5.95
C MET A 1 -6.57 10.72 4.79
N THR A 2 -6.16 11.66 3.95
CA THR A 2 -6.98 12.42 2.98
C THR A 2 -7.27 11.62 1.70
N MET A 3 -8.51 11.66 1.24
CA MET A 3 -9.01 11.05 0.00
C MET A 3 -8.46 11.70 -1.29
N ASP A 4 -7.72 12.80 -1.17
CA ASP A 4 -7.15 13.59 -2.28
C ASP A 4 -5.62 13.68 -2.19
N SER A 5 -4.94 12.53 -2.17
CA SER A 5 -3.47 12.51 -2.30
C SER A 5 -3.06 12.36 -3.77
N CYS A 6 -1.90 12.93 -4.13
CA CYS A 6 -1.34 12.80 -5.48
C CYS A 6 -1.16 11.34 -5.90
N VAL A 7 -0.92 10.43 -4.94
CA VAL A 7 -0.80 8.99 -5.17
C VAL A 7 -2.15 8.37 -5.58
N VAL A 8 -3.23 8.70 -4.86
CA VAL A 8 -4.58 8.21 -5.20
C VAL A 8 -4.97 8.69 -6.60
N GLN A 9 -4.74 9.98 -6.90
CA GLN A 9 -5.04 10.51 -8.22
C GLN A 9 -4.22 9.82 -9.31
N ARG A 10 -2.93 9.58 -9.07
CA ARG A 10 -2.06 8.90 -10.04
C ARG A 10 -2.52 7.47 -10.32
N LEU A 11 -2.86 6.70 -9.27
CA LEU A 11 -3.35 5.34 -9.43
C LEU A 11 -4.68 5.30 -10.20
N ARG A 12 -5.60 6.24 -9.93
CA ARG A 12 -6.85 6.39 -10.71
C ARG A 12 -6.60 6.69 -12.19
N GLN A 13 -5.58 7.47 -12.53
CA GLN A 13 -5.22 7.72 -13.94
C GLN A 13 -4.74 6.44 -14.66
N HIS A 14 -4.32 5.42 -13.91
CA HIS A 14 -3.99 4.09 -14.42
C HIS A 14 -5.17 3.11 -14.33
N GLY A 15 -6.39 3.58 -14.02
CA GLY A 15 -7.59 2.74 -13.89
C GLY A 15 -7.63 1.93 -12.61
N ILE A 16 -6.83 2.28 -11.59
CA ILE A 16 -6.79 1.58 -10.30
C ILE A 16 -7.63 2.36 -9.29
N ASP A 17 -8.71 1.74 -8.83
CA ASP A 17 -9.53 2.28 -7.76
C ASP A 17 -8.91 2.01 -6.39
N ILE A 18 -8.93 3.04 -5.53
CA ILE A 18 -8.36 2.98 -4.19
C ILE A 18 -9.47 3.10 -3.16
N VAL A 19 -9.50 2.12 -2.26
CA VAL A 19 -10.39 2.09 -1.09
C VAL A 19 -9.58 2.12 0.19
N PHE A 20 -10.19 2.67 1.23
CA PHE A 20 -9.62 2.73 2.57
C PHE A 20 -10.53 1.96 3.53
N PRO A 21 -10.01 1.49 4.69
CA PRO A 21 -10.84 0.88 5.71
C PRO A 21 -12.02 1.81 6.04
N SER A 22 -13.26 1.31 5.96
CA SER A 22 -14.50 2.09 6.11
C SER A 22 -14.61 2.78 7.47
N SER A 23 -14.21 2.08 8.53
CA SER A 23 -14.25 2.57 9.92
C SER A 23 -13.22 3.67 10.20
N ALA A 24 -13.69 4.85 10.60
CA ALA A 24 -12.84 5.96 11.04
C ALA A 24 -11.98 5.57 12.25
N THR A 25 -12.56 4.87 13.23
CA THR A 25 -11.85 4.38 14.42
C THR A 25 -10.73 3.43 14.03
N ARG A 26 -10.97 2.52 13.08
CA ARG A 26 -9.94 1.58 12.59
C ARG A 26 -8.81 2.32 11.90
N ARG A 27 -9.12 3.33 11.06
CA ARG A 27 -8.09 4.18 10.43
C ARG A 27 -7.25 4.92 11.48
N GLN A 28 -7.89 5.42 12.54
CA GLN A 28 -7.17 6.07 13.63
C GLN A 28 -6.23 5.08 14.34
N GLN A 29 -6.71 3.87 14.66
CA GLN A 29 -5.87 2.85 15.30
C GLN A 29 -4.69 2.43 14.43
N LEU A 30 -4.88 2.26 13.12
CA LEU A 30 -3.76 2.01 12.20
C LEU A 30 -2.74 3.15 12.24
N HIS A 31 -3.21 4.40 12.24
CA HIS A 31 -2.33 5.56 12.34
C HIS A 31 -1.57 5.60 13.68
N ASP A 32 -2.26 5.31 14.78
CA ASP A 32 -1.67 5.30 16.11
C ASP A 32 -0.58 4.22 16.22
N ILE A 33 -0.80 3.02 15.66
CA ILE A 33 0.22 1.96 15.58
C ILE A 33 1.43 2.45 14.77
N ILE A 34 1.21 3.16 13.66
CA ILE A 34 2.31 3.73 12.86
C ILE A 34 3.15 4.67 13.70
N ILE A 35 2.52 5.66 14.33
CA ILE A 35 3.24 6.72 15.04
C ILE A 35 3.86 6.22 16.35
N SER A 36 3.13 5.42 17.12
CA SER A 36 3.57 5.01 18.46
C SER A 36 4.46 3.77 18.48
N GLU A 37 4.31 2.86 17.51
CA GLU A 37 5.07 1.61 17.47
C GLU A 37 6.05 1.58 16.30
N LEU A 38 5.56 1.62 15.06
CA LEU A 38 6.36 1.39 13.86
C LEU A 38 7.47 2.45 13.67
N SER A 39 7.16 3.74 13.88
CA SER A 39 8.15 4.83 13.83
C SER A 39 9.23 4.72 14.91
N HIS A 40 9.00 3.92 15.94
CA HIS A 40 9.95 3.63 17.03
C HIS A 40 10.60 2.25 16.89
N ASN A 41 10.45 1.57 15.74
CA ASN A 41 10.91 0.20 15.49
C ASN A 41 10.35 -0.84 16.48
N ILE A 42 9.15 -0.60 17.00
CA ILE A 42 8.44 -1.55 17.87
C ILE A 42 7.48 -2.34 16.98
N PHE A 43 7.64 -3.67 16.97
CA PHE A 43 6.81 -4.58 16.18
C PHE A 43 6.19 -5.59 17.12
N THR A 44 4.87 -5.53 17.29
CA THR A 44 4.14 -6.42 18.18
C THR A 44 3.24 -7.37 17.40
N GLU A 45 3.07 -8.60 17.90
CA GLU A 45 2.11 -9.56 17.34
C GLU A 45 0.68 -9.01 17.36
N LYS A 46 0.33 -8.22 18.38
CA LYS A 46 -0.97 -7.56 18.46
C LYS A 46 -1.20 -6.61 17.28
N SER A 47 -0.21 -5.77 16.97
CA SER A 47 -0.28 -4.85 15.84
C SER A 47 -0.30 -5.58 14.51
N LYS A 48 0.52 -6.64 14.36
CA LYS A 48 0.46 -7.51 13.18
C LYS A 48 -0.95 -8.10 12.99
N LEU A 49 -1.53 -8.71 14.02
CA LEU A 49 -2.86 -9.32 13.97
C LEU A 49 -3.92 -8.28 13.59
N PHE A 50 -3.87 -7.08 14.18
CA PHE A 50 -4.79 -6.00 13.85
C PHE A 50 -4.71 -5.56 12.37
N TYR A 51 -3.51 -5.51 11.81
CA TYR A 51 -3.31 -5.24 10.39
C TYR A 51 -3.87 -6.36 9.50
N VAL A 52 -3.57 -7.63 9.82
CA VAL A 52 -4.09 -8.80 9.08
C VAL A 52 -5.62 -8.84 9.11
N GLU A 53 -6.22 -8.63 10.28
CA GLU A 53 -7.68 -8.58 10.43
C GLU A 53 -8.29 -7.45 9.59
N THR A 54 -7.67 -6.27 9.60
CA THR A 54 -8.14 -5.12 8.82
C THR A 54 -8.10 -5.42 7.32
N ILE A 55 -7.01 -6.05 6.87
CA ILE A 55 -6.82 -6.49 5.49
C ILE A 55 -7.92 -7.47 5.06
N LEU A 56 -8.16 -8.51 5.86
CA LEU A 56 -9.16 -9.53 5.56
C LEU A 56 -10.57 -8.95 5.57
N LEU A 57 -10.86 -8.03 6.47
CA LEU A 57 -12.13 -7.31 6.51
C LEU A 57 -12.35 -6.51 5.22
N MET A 58 -11.35 -5.72 4.81
CA MET A 58 -11.42 -4.94 3.56
C MET A 58 -11.62 -5.84 2.34
N LYS A 59 -10.95 -7.00 2.28
CA LYS A 59 -11.17 -7.98 1.21
C LYS A 59 -12.62 -8.42 1.12
N ASN A 60 -13.22 -8.76 2.26
CA ASN A 60 -14.55 -9.34 2.32
C ASN A 60 -15.64 -8.27 2.09
N GLU A 61 -15.46 -7.06 2.60
CA GLU A 61 -16.47 -6.00 2.51
C GLU A 61 -16.35 -5.15 1.24
N GLN A 62 -15.13 -4.93 0.75
CA GLN A 62 -14.85 -3.99 -0.35
C GLN A 62 -14.26 -4.68 -1.58
N HIS A 63 -14.13 -6.01 -1.57
CA HIS A 63 -13.58 -6.80 -2.68
C HIS A 63 -12.21 -6.33 -3.16
N CYS A 64 -11.33 -5.97 -2.22
CA CYS A 64 -9.97 -5.53 -2.57
C CYS A 64 -9.16 -6.65 -3.23
N ASP A 65 -8.69 -6.40 -4.46
CA ASP A 65 -7.85 -7.33 -5.23
C ASP A 65 -6.37 -7.27 -4.83
N GLY A 66 -5.95 -6.26 -4.09
CA GLY A 66 -4.55 -6.03 -3.71
C GLY A 66 -4.43 -5.02 -2.57
N ILE A 67 -3.29 -5.05 -1.88
CA ILE A 67 -2.97 -4.11 -0.80
C ILE A 67 -1.67 -3.41 -1.08
N VAL A 68 -1.70 -2.09 -1.02
CA VAL A 68 -0.52 -1.24 -1.20
C VAL A 68 0.03 -0.85 0.18
N LEU A 69 1.30 -1.17 0.42
CA LEU A 69 1.99 -0.76 1.64
C LEU A 69 2.56 0.64 1.47
N GLY A 70 1.79 1.66 1.85
CA GLY A 70 2.11 3.07 1.57
C GLY A 70 3.15 3.74 2.49
N CYS A 71 3.60 3.06 3.54
CA CYS A 71 4.67 3.54 4.42
C CYS A 71 5.82 2.52 4.43
N THR A 72 7.04 3.01 4.44
CA THR A 72 8.28 2.20 4.40
C THR A 72 8.44 1.26 5.60
N GLU A 73 7.74 1.53 6.69
CA GLU A 73 7.80 0.80 7.95
C GLU A 73 6.87 -0.41 7.97
N ILE A 74 5.79 -0.40 7.17
CA ILE A 74 4.78 -1.47 7.15
C ILE A 74 5.33 -2.80 6.58
N PRO A 75 6.19 -2.82 5.54
CA PRO A 75 6.81 -4.07 5.05
C PRO A 75 7.59 -4.85 6.12
N SER A 76 8.06 -4.19 7.18
CA SER A 76 8.72 -4.86 8.31
C SER A 76 7.73 -5.61 9.21
N LEU A 77 6.46 -5.18 9.25
CA LEU A 77 5.40 -5.79 10.06
C LEU A 77 4.62 -6.87 9.30
N ILE A 78 4.26 -6.62 8.04
CA ILE A 78 3.38 -7.49 7.24
C ILE A 78 4.11 -8.01 6.02
N LYS A 79 4.05 -9.33 5.82
CA LYS A 79 4.60 -10.01 4.65
C LYS A 79 3.50 -10.70 3.84
N GLN A 80 3.81 -11.02 2.59
CA GLN A 80 2.92 -11.79 1.72
C GLN A 80 2.45 -13.11 2.35
N SER A 81 3.29 -13.73 3.20
CA SER A 81 2.96 -14.97 3.92
C SER A 81 1.87 -14.80 4.98
N ASP A 82 1.70 -13.61 5.56
CA ASP A 82 0.69 -13.34 6.59
C ASP A 82 -0.71 -13.21 5.96
N VAL A 83 -0.79 -12.81 4.69
CA VAL A 83 -2.04 -12.59 3.94
C VAL A 83 -1.97 -13.24 2.54
N PRO A 84 -1.86 -14.57 2.45
CA PRO A 84 -1.59 -15.28 1.19
C PRO A 84 -2.74 -15.15 0.17
N GLN A 85 -3.91 -14.72 0.61
CA GLN A 85 -5.09 -14.62 -0.23
C GLN A 85 -5.19 -13.30 -1.00
N ILE A 86 -4.28 -12.34 -0.76
CA ILE A 86 -4.28 -11.02 -1.41
C ILE A 86 -2.83 -10.63 -1.73
N PRO A 87 -2.52 -10.20 -2.96
CA PRO A 87 -1.23 -9.62 -3.30
C PRO A 87 -0.88 -8.42 -2.41
N VAL A 88 0.29 -8.48 -1.78
CA VAL A 88 0.88 -7.40 -1.00
C VAL A 88 1.90 -6.68 -1.87
N LEU A 89 1.62 -5.42 -2.18
CA LEU A 89 2.45 -4.56 -3.01
C LEU A 89 3.30 -3.68 -2.09
N ASP A 90 4.55 -4.09 -1.86
CA ASP A 90 5.55 -3.25 -1.21
C ASP A 90 6.07 -2.21 -2.21
N THR A 91 5.62 -0.96 -2.03
CA THR A 91 6.00 0.15 -2.91
C THR A 91 7.51 0.41 -2.89
N THR A 92 8.18 0.14 -1.76
CA THR A 92 9.62 0.35 -1.61
C THR A 92 10.37 -0.62 -2.51
N THR A 93 10.06 -1.91 -2.40
CA THR A 93 10.67 -2.94 -3.23
C THR A 93 10.40 -2.70 -4.72
N ILE A 94 9.16 -2.36 -5.08
CA ILE A 94 8.78 -2.08 -6.48
C ILE A 94 9.56 -0.86 -7.02
N HIS A 95 9.68 0.22 -6.24
CA HIS A 95 10.42 1.41 -6.67
C HIS A 95 11.92 1.14 -6.82
N VAL A 96 12.53 0.42 -5.88
CA VAL A 96 13.96 0.08 -5.93
C VAL A 96 14.25 -0.81 -7.14
N GLN A 97 13.41 -1.81 -7.40
CA GLN A 97 13.56 -2.66 -8.57
C GLN A 97 13.45 -1.85 -9.87
N PHE A 98 12.43 -0.99 -9.99
CA PHE A 98 12.26 -0.13 -11.16
C PHE A 98 13.47 0.80 -11.35
N ALA A 99 13.97 1.43 -10.29
CA ALA A 99 15.14 2.31 -10.37
C ALA A 99 16.39 1.56 -10.83
N ALA A 100 16.62 0.34 -10.32
CA ALA A 100 17.74 -0.50 -10.73
C ALA A 100 17.62 -0.91 -12.21
N GLU A 101 16.43 -1.33 -12.64
CA GLU A 101 16.17 -1.71 -14.04
C GLU A 101 16.29 -0.52 -15.00
N TYR A 102 15.85 0.67 -14.58
CA TYR A 102 15.96 1.90 -15.35
C TYR A 102 17.43 2.28 -15.55
N GLN A 103 18.25 2.19 -14.49
CA GLN A 103 19.67 2.51 -14.55
C GLN A 103 20.44 1.62 -15.53
N VAL A 104 20.03 0.34 -15.68
CA VAL A 104 20.64 -0.59 -16.64
C VAL A 104 19.95 -0.60 -18.01
N GLY A 105 19.01 0.33 -18.25
CA GLY A 105 18.32 0.50 -19.53
C GLY A 105 17.29 -0.58 -19.86
N ARG A 106 16.85 -1.38 -18.89
CA ARG A 106 15.83 -2.44 -19.09
C ARG A 106 14.40 -1.91 -19.12
N VAL A 107 14.14 -0.81 -18.42
CA VAL A 107 12.84 -0.15 -18.41
C VAL A 107 13.01 1.34 -18.71
N GLN A 108 11.93 1.97 -19.18
CA GLN A 108 11.87 3.40 -19.52
C GLN A 108 10.77 4.04 -18.68
N VAL A 109 10.93 5.31 -18.28
CA VAL A 109 9.91 6.00 -17.44
C VAL A 109 8.62 6.22 -18.24
N GLU A 110 8.76 6.43 -19.55
CA GLU A 110 7.66 6.70 -20.47
C GLU A 110 6.67 5.53 -20.54
N SER A 111 7.11 4.29 -20.29
CA SER A 111 6.24 3.10 -20.32
C SER A 111 5.25 3.05 -19.16
N ILE A 112 5.50 3.80 -18.09
CA ILE A 112 4.66 3.84 -16.88
C ILE A 112 3.96 5.19 -16.67
N LEU A 113 4.10 6.12 -17.61
CA LEU A 113 3.31 7.34 -17.58
C LEU A 113 1.84 7.00 -17.90
N PRO A 114 0.86 7.66 -17.25
CA PRO A 114 -0.53 7.47 -17.59
C PRO A 114 -0.72 7.83 -19.07
N PRO A 115 -1.65 7.16 -19.76
CA PRO A 115 -1.95 7.50 -21.14
C PRO A 115 -2.19 9.01 -21.23
N LYS A 116 -1.51 9.68 -22.17
CA LYS A 116 -1.75 11.10 -22.41
C LYS A 116 -3.23 11.23 -22.73
N GLY A 117 -4.00 11.80 -21.79
CA GLY A 117 -5.40 12.08 -22.05
C GLY A 117 -5.48 12.97 -23.27
N ASP A 118 -6.26 12.57 -24.27
CA ASP A 118 -6.74 13.48 -25.31
C ASP A 118 -7.36 14.67 -24.57
N LYS A 119 -6.69 15.82 -24.67
CA LYS A 119 -7.32 17.10 -24.37
C LYS A 119 -8.05 17.57 -25.61
#